data_AF-A0A1G1GZS7-F1
#
_entry.id   AF-A0A1G1GZS7-F1
#
_cell.length_a   1.000
_cell.length_b   1.000
_cell.length_c   1.000
_cell.angle_alpha   90.00
_cell.angle_beta   90.00
_cell.angle_gamma   90.00
#
_symmetry.space_group_name_H-M   'P 1'
#
loop_
_entity.id
_entity.type
_entity.pdbx_description
1 polymer ?
#
loop_
_entity_poly.entity_id
_entity_poly.type
_entity_poly.pdbx_seq_one_letter_code
_entity_poly.pdbx_strand_id
1 'polypeptide(L)'
;MIFNTYAEKYDMKPVVFTHGLHVKRTKCEACHEAIFIKKRGANDINMNKNSKGQYCGKCHNGKDAYPLLKCERCHSGETTIKKK
;
A
#
# COMPACT_ATOMS: atom_id res chain seq x y z
N MET A 1 8.66 -2.13 2.60
CA MET A 1 8.38 -0.67 2.64
C MET A 1 7.30 -0.43 3.66
N ILE A 2 7.39 0.69 4.38
CA ILE A 2 6.42 1.04 5.43
C ILE A 2 5.83 2.40 5.07
N PHE A 3 4.51 2.50 5.07
CA PHE A 3 3.77 3.73 4.81
C PHE A 3 3.06 4.17 6.10
N ASN A 4 3.37 5.38 6.55
CA ASN A 4 2.83 5.93 7.79
C ASN A 4 2.44 7.41 7.65
N THR A 5 2.17 7.87 6.42
CA THR A 5 1.80 9.28 6.18
C THR A 5 0.48 9.65 6.86
N TYR A 6 -0.49 8.73 6.86
CA TYR A 6 -1.83 8.96 7.41
C TYR A 6 -2.23 7.96 8.49
N ALA A 7 -1.60 6.78 8.57
CA ALA A 7 -2.09 5.67 9.38
C ALA A 7 -2.22 6.04 10.86
N GLU A 8 -1.14 6.56 11.48
CA GLU A 8 -1.15 7.02 12.87
C GLU A 8 -2.17 8.11 13.15
N LYS A 9 -2.39 9.05 12.21
CA LYS A 9 -3.40 10.11 12.37
C LYS A 9 -4.82 9.56 12.53
N TYR A 10 -5.10 8.40 11.94
CA TYR A 10 -6.40 7.73 11.99
C TYR A 10 -6.41 6.52 12.95
N ASP A 11 -5.48 6.47 13.91
CA ASP A 11 -5.36 5.39 14.90
C ASP A 11 -5.20 3.99 14.27
N MET A 12 -4.57 3.94 13.09
CA MET A 12 -4.28 2.71 12.38
C MET A 12 -2.78 2.42 12.43
N LYS A 13 -2.42 1.13 12.53
CA LYS A 13 -1.03 0.68 12.40
C LYS A 13 -0.43 1.11 11.05
N PRO A 14 0.87 1.40 10.97
CA PRO A 14 1.54 1.65 9.70
C PRO A 14 1.31 0.52 8.69
N VAL A 15 1.21 0.87 7.41
CA VAL A 15 1.04 -0.13 6.35
C VAL A 15 2.39 -0.74 5.99
N VAL A 16 2.45 -2.06 5.93
CA VAL A 16 3.63 -2.81 5.45
C VAL A 16 3.37 -3.31 4.04
N PHE A 17 4.23 -2.91 3.11
CA PHE A 17 4.24 -3.37 1.73
C PHE A 17 5.54 -4.11 1.40
N THR A 18 5.43 -5.28 0.75
CA THR A 18 6.58 -6.10 0.38
C THR A 18 6.64 -6.30 -1.14
N HIS A 19 7.70 -5.81 -1.79
CA HIS A 19 7.92 -6.08 -3.22
C HIS A 19 7.98 -7.57 -3.50
N GLY A 20 8.68 -8.34 -2.66
CA GLY A 20 8.89 -9.78 -2.84
C GLY A 20 7.60 -10.61 -2.96
N LEU A 21 6.49 -10.20 -2.33
CA LEU A 21 5.21 -10.91 -2.49
C LEU A 21 4.50 -10.53 -3.79
N HIS A 22 4.61 -9.26 -4.21
CA HIS A 22 3.95 -8.77 -5.41
C HIS A 22 4.68 -9.24 -6.67
N VAL A 23 6.01 -9.12 -6.71
CA VAL A 23 6.80 -9.48 -7.90
C VAL A 23 6.83 -10.98 -8.21
N LYS A 24 6.36 -11.83 -7.28
CA LYS A 24 6.12 -13.25 -7.56
C LYS A 24 4.98 -13.49 -8.56
N ARG A 25 4.06 -12.53 -8.69
CA ARG A 25 2.86 -12.63 -9.54
C ARG A 25 2.74 -11.50 -10.55
N THR A 26 3.51 -10.42 -10.40
CA THR A 26 3.44 -9.23 -11.25
C THR A 26 4.83 -8.78 -11.68
N LYS A 27 4.94 -8.13 -12.84
CA LYS A 27 6.20 -7.52 -13.30
C LYS A 27 6.35 -6.10 -12.77
N CYS A 28 7.58 -5.58 -12.83
CA CYS A 28 7.89 -4.22 -12.43
C CYS A 28 7.05 -3.19 -13.18
N GLU A 29 6.84 -3.35 -14.49
CA GLU A 29 6.10 -2.39 -15.31
C GLU A 29 4.60 -2.34 -14.99
N ALA A 30 4.06 -3.42 -14.41
CA ALA A 30 2.66 -3.44 -13.98
C ALA A 30 2.38 -2.45 -12.85
N CYS A 31 3.41 -2.11 -12.06
CA CYS A 31 3.31 -1.14 -10.96
C CYS A 31 3.96 0.20 -11.32
N HIS A 32 5.11 0.17 -11.99
CA HIS A 32 5.92 1.35 -12.25
C HIS A 32 5.98 1.68 -13.75
N GLU A 33 5.80 2.92 -14.19
CA GLU A 33 5.49 4.12 -13.39
C GLU A 33 3.99 4.44 -13.34
N ALA A 34 3.17 3.57 -13.92
CA ALA A 34 1.74 3.81 -14.11
C ALA A 34 0.93 3.93 -12.80
N ILE A 35 1.24 3.09 -11.79
CA ILE A 35 0.50 3.08 -10.52
C ILE A 35 1.31 3.80 -9.43
N PHE A 36 2.62 3.58 -9.41
CA PHE A 36 3.52 4.15 -8.41
C PHE A 36 4.73 4.80 -9.07
N ILE A 37 5.11 5.98 -8.58
CA ILE A 37 6.41 6.59 -8.86
C ILE A 37 7.49 5.76 -8.16
N LYS A 38 8.60 5.45 -8.84
CA LYS A 38 9.73 4.66 -8.33
C LYS A 38 10.60 5.46 -7.33
N LYS A 39 9.97 6.16 -6.39
CA LYS A 39 10.61 6.98 -5.37
C LYS A 39 9.84 6.87 -4.05
N ARG A 40 10.54 6.50 -2.96
CA ARG A 40 9.95 6.38 -1.62
C ARG A 40 9.35 7.73 -1.20
N GLY A 41 8.12 7.72 -0.72
CA GLY A 41 7.42 8.92 -0.26
C GLY A 41 6.92 9.87 -1.35
N ALA A 42 7.12 9.57 -2.64
CA ALA A 42 6.65 10.42 -3.74
C ALA A 42 5.16 10.22 -4.07
N ASN A 43 4.57 9.12 -3.60
CA ASN A 43 3.16 8.80 -3.86
C ASN A 43 2.32 9.21 -2.64
N ASP A 44 1.33 10.07 -2.85
CA ASP A 44 0.33 10.40 -1.85
C ASP A 44 -0.75 9.31 -1.82
N ILE A 45 -0.47 8.25 -1.05
CA ILE A 45 -1.34 7.08 -0.89
C ILE A 45 -2.23 7.29 0.34
N ASN A 46 -3.55 7.25 0.12
CA ASN A 46 -4.54 7.28 1.19
C ASN A 46 -5.75 6.40 0.82
N MET A 47 -6.59 6.10 1.81
CA MET A 47 -7.71 5.18 1.62
C MET A 47 -8.79 5.68 0.65
N ASN A 48 -8.98 6.99 0.52
CA ASN A 48 -9.91 7.58 -0.46
C ASN A 48 -9.43 7.34 -1.90
N LYS A 49 -8.14 7.50 -2.17
CA LYS A 49 -7.58 7.18 -3.49
C LYS A 49 -7.60 5.67 -3.76
N ASN A 50 -7.31 4.85 -2.74
CA ASN A 50 -7.42 3.39 -2.85
C ASN A 50 -8.86 2.95 -3.17
N SER A 51 -9.88 3.48 -2.50
CA SER A 51 -11.27 3.11 -2.76
C SER A 51 -11.74 3.53 -4.17
N LYS A 52 -11.12 4.56 -4.75
CA LYS A 52 -11.32 4.97 -6.16
C LYS A 52 -10.54 4.14 -7.18
N GLY A 53 -9.92 3.03 -6.78
CA GLY A 53 -9.19 2.14 -7.67
C GLY A 53 -7.78 2.60 -8.02
N GLN A 54 -7.22 3.56 -7.29
CA GLN A 54 -5.83 4.00 -7.44
C GLN A 54 -4.90 3.21 -6.49
N TYR A 55 -3.59 3.24 -6.76
CA TYR A 55 -2.56 2.60 -5.95
C TYR A 55 -2.89 1.13 -5.61
N CYS A 56 -3.06 0.80 -4.33
CA CYS A 56 -3.37 -0.55 -3.88
C CYS A 56 -4.72 -1.02 -4.41
N GLY A 57 -5.69 -0.11 -4.52
CA GLY A 57 -7.04 -0.41 -4.99
C GLY A 57 -7.13 -0.77 -6.47
N LYS A 58 -6.06 -0.55 -7.26
CA LYS A 58 -6.01 -1.01 -8.65
C LYS A 58 -6.18 -2.53 -8.75
N CYS A 59 -5.60 -3.26 -7.79
CA CYS A 59 -5.65 -4.72 -7.72
C CYS A 59 -6.44 -5.22 -6.51
N HIS A 60 -6.37 -4.54 -5.35
CA HIS A 60 -7.12 -4.91 -4.13
C HIS A 60 -8.60 -4.51 -4.18
N ASN A 61 -9.25 -4.82 -5.30
CA ASN A 61 -10.63 -4.45 -5.62
C ASN A 61 -11.65 -5.57 -5.32
N GLY A 62 -11.20 -6.70 -4.75
CA GLY A 62 -12.04 -7.87 -4.48
C GLY A 62 -12.21 -8.83 -5.66
N LYS A 63 -11.64 -8.51 -6.83
CA LYS A 63 -11.63 -9.36 -8.03
C LYS A 63 -10.23 -9.90 -8.30
N ASP A 64 -9.24 -9.01 -8.47
CA ASP A 64 -7.87 -9.39 -8.82
C ASP A 64 -7.03 -9.79 -7.59
N ALA A 65 -7.32 -9.15 -6.46
CA ALA A 65 -6.77 -9.48 -5.15
C ALA A 65 -7.81 -9.25 -4.05
N TYR A 66 -7.47 -9.65 -2.83
CA TYR A 66 -8.36 -9.47 -1.68
C TYR A 66 -8.77 -7.99 -1.50
N PRO A 67 -9.98 -7.71 -1.01
CA PRO A 67 -10.50 -6.36 -0.91
C PRO A 67 -9.77 -5.52 0.15
N LEU A 68 -9.69 -4.21 -0.09
CA LEU A 68 -9.06 -3.22 0.81
C LEU A 68 -9.58 -3.23 2.25
N LEU A 69 -10.80 -3.71 2.49
CA LEU A 69 -11.42 -3.75 3.82
C LEU A 69 -10.79 -4.78 4.77
N LYS A 70 -9.86 -5.63 4.30
CA LYS A 70 -9.08 -6.51 5.17
C LYS A 70 -7.92 -5.74 5.83
N CYS A 71 -8.24 -4.77 6.69
CA CYS A 71 -7.33 -3.77 7.25
C CYS A 71 -6.01 -4.37 7.77
N GLU A 72 -6.09 -5.42 8.59
CA GLU A 72 -4.95 -6.09 9.23
C GLU A 72 -3.94 -6.70 8.25
N ARG A 73 -4.33 -6.94 6.98
CA ARG A 73 -3.40 -7.50 5.98
C ARG A 73 -2.38 -6.47 5.49
N CYS A 74 -2.73 -5.20 5.58
CA CYS A 74 -1.87 -4.09 5.19
C CYS A 74 -1.35 -3.35 6.42
N HIS A 75 -2.23 -3.02 7.36
CA HIS A 75 -1.95 -2.31 8.61
C HIS A 75 -1.36 -3.25 9.66
N SER A 76 -0.18 -3.80 9.38
CA SER A 76 0.51 -4.75 10.25
C SER A 76 1.85 -4.24 10.79
N GLY A 77 2.20 -2.98 10.50
CA GLY A 77 3.41 -2.37 11.02
C GLY A 77 3.33 -2.14 12.52
N GLU A 78 4.45 -2.30 13.21
CA GLU A 78 4.54 -1.87 14.61
C GLU A 78 4.52 -0.34 14.68
N THR A 79 3.84 0.21 15.68
CA THR A 79 3.79 1.66 15.93
C THR A 79 5.13 2.23 16.44
N THR A 80 6.10 1.36 16.74
CA THR A 80 7.44 1.68 17.24
C THR A 80 8.51 1.78 16.15
N ILE A 81 8.13 1.72 14.86
CA ILE A 81 9.11 1.78 13.76
C ILE A 81 9.76 3.18 13.77
N LYS A 82 10.98 3.26 14.32
CA LYS A 82 11.84 4.44 14.23
C LYS A 82 11.93 4.89 12.77
N LYS A 83 11.52 6.14 12.49
CA LYS A 83 11.73 6.78 11.19
C LYS A 83 13.23 6.64 10.84
N LYS A 84 13.55 5.81 9.85
CA LYS A 84 14.86 5.71 9.22
C LYS A 84 14.76 6.08 7.75
#